data_AF-A0A958MTL1-F1
#
_entry.id   AF-A0A958MTL1-F1
#
_cell.length_a   1.000
_cell.length_b   1.000
_cell.length_c   1.000
_cell.angle_alpha   90.00
_cell.angle_beta   90.00
_cell.angle_gamma   90.00
#
_symmetry.space_group_name_H-M   'P 1'
#
loop_
_entity.id
_entity.type
_entity.pdbx_description
1 polymer ?
#
loop_
_entity_poly.entity_id
_entity_poly.type
_entity_poly.pdbx_seq_one_letter_code
_entity_poly.pdbx_strand_id
1 'polypeptide(L)' 'MSSKGIYTALSGAMAQSSKLETLANNIANSNTTSFKKDKQVFNEYLSAYEKLPEVIQVPKIPASIE' A
#
# COMPACT_ATOMS: atom_id res chain seq x y z
N MET A 1 -20.29 13.62 -9.63
CA MET A 1 -20.55 12.56 -8.63
C MET A 1 -19.43 11.52 -8.68
N SER A 2 -18.46 11.64 -7.78
CA SER A 2 -17.66 10.58 -7.13
C SER A 2 -17.33 9.25 -7.86
N SER A 3 -16.70 9.25 -9.05
CA SER A 3 -16.13 7.99 -9.59
C SER A 3 -14.94 7.49 -8.75
N LYS A 4 -14.09 8.39 -8.24
CA LYS A 4 -12.94 8.04 -7.39
C LYS A 4 -13.33 7.31 -6.10
N GLY A 5 -14.40 7.74 -5.44
CA GLY A 5 -14.83 7.13 -4.16
C GLY A 5 -15.38 5.71 -4.30
N ILE A 6 -16.01 5.38 -5.44
CA ILE A 6 -16.56 4.03 -5.69
C ILE A 6 -15.43 3.00 -5.77
N TYR A 7 -14.34 3.31 -6.48
CA TYR A 7 -13.21 2.40 -6.59
C TYR A 7 -12.45 2.23 -5.27
N THR A 8 -12.33 3.29 -4.45
CA THR A 8 -11.75 3.20 -3.10
C THR A 8 -12.63 2.35 -2.17
N ALA A 9 -13.95 2.54 -2.21
CA ALA A 9 -14.86 1.72 -1.41
C ALA A 9 -14.83 0.26 -1.87
N LEU A 10 -14.79 0.01 -3.19
CA LEU A 10 -14.69 -1.32 -3.75
C LEU A 10 -13.38 -2.02 -3.34
N SER A 11 -12.23 -1.35 -3.44
CA SER A 11 -10.95 -1.93 -3.05
C SER A 11 -10.90 -2.23 -1.55
N GLY A 12 -11.47 -1.37 -0.71
CA GLY A 12 -11.63 -1.63 0.72
C GLY A 12 -12.53 -2.85 1.01
N ALA A 13 -13.65 -2.97 0.30
CA ALA A 13 -14.54 -4.12 0.43
C ALA A 13 -13.87 -5.44 0.00
N MET A 14 -13.11 -5.41 -1.11
CA MET A 14 -12.36 -6.57 -1.59
C MET A 14 -11.28 -6.98 -0.58
N ALA A 15 -10.52 -6.03 -0.03
CA ALA A 15 -9.51 -6.29 0.99
C ALA A 15 -10.13 -6.96 2.24
N GLN A 16 -11.29 -6.45 2.68
CA GLN A 16 -12.02 -7.03 3.80
C GLN A 16 -12.48 -8.47 3.49
N SER A 17 -12.94 -8.75 2.27
CA SER A 17 -13.33 -10.11 1.85
C SER A 17 -12.16 -11.10 1.96
N SER A 18 -11.00 -10.76 1.40
CA SER A 18 -9.81 -11.61 1.48
C SER A 18 -9.32 -11.83 2.92
N LYS A 19 -9.46 -10.80 3.77
CA LYS A 19 -9.16 -10.93 5.21
C LYS A 19 -10.08 -11.96 5.88
N LEU A 20 -11.37 -11.95 5.56
CA LEU A 20 -12.34 -12.90 6.12
C LEU A 20 -12.04 -14.33 5.66
N GLU A 21 -11.67 -14.53 4.39
CA GLU A 21 -11.26 -15.84 3.88
C GLU A 21 -10.04 -16.39 4.60
N THR A 22 -9.01 -15.54 4.80
CA THR A 22 -7.81 -15.93 5.55
C THR A 22 -8.15 -16.30 7.00
N LEU A 23 -9.03 -15.52 7.64
CA LEU A 23 -9.49 -15.81 8.99
C LEU A 23 -10.27 -17.12 9.06
N ALA A 24 -11.16 -17.38 8.11
CA ALA A 24 -11.93 -18.62 8.03
C ALA A 24 -11.01 -19.84 7.90
N ASN A 25 -9.99 -19.76 7.03
CA ASN A 25 -9.00 -20.84 6.89
C ASN A 25 -8.21 -21.08 8.17
N ASN A 26 -7.82 -20.01 8.87
CA ASN A 26 -7.13 -20.12 10.15
C ASN A 26 -7.99 -20.76 11.23
N ILE A 27 -9.27 -20.39 11.31
CA ILE A 27 -10.23 -20.97 12.27
C ILE A 27 -10.46 -22.44 11.96
N ALA A 28 -10.69 -22.77 10.69
CA ALA A 28 -10.94 -24.15 10.25
C ALA A 28 -9.76 -25.09 10.59
N ASN A 29 -8.52 -24.60 10.47
CA ASN A 29 -7.32 -25.39 10.74
C ASN A 29 -6.72 -25.15 12.13
N SER A 30 -7.43 -24.45 13.03
CA SER A 30 -6.90 -24.10 14.36
C SER A 30 -6.54 -25.32 15.21
N ASN A 31 -7.16 -26.48 14.96
CA ASN A 31 -6.93 -27.72 15.72
C ASN A 31 -6.02 -28.71 14.99
N THR A 32 -5.54 -28.37 13.79
CA THR A 32 -4.64 -29.23 13.03
C THR A 32 -3.22 -29.12 13.59
N THR A 33 -2.62 -30.24 14.00
CA THR A 33 -1.27 -30.27 14.56
C THR A 33 -0.26 -29.68 13.58
N SER A 34 0.63 -28.82 14.08
CA SER A 34 1.66 -28.13 13.28
C SER A 34 1.15 -27.15 12.21
N PHE A 35 -0.13 -26.73 12.27
CA PHE A 35 -0.66 -25.71 11.37
C PHE A 35 -0.01 -24.33 11.61
N LYS A 36 0.38 -23.64 10.52
CA LYS A 36 0.94 -22.28 10.55
C LYS A 36 -0.15 -21.31 10.12
N LYS A 37 -0.52 -20.41 11.02
CA LYS A 37 -1.53 -19.39 10.73
C LYS A 37 -1.02 -18.35 9.74
N ASP A 38 -1.89 -17.97 8.81
CA ASP A 38 -1.62 -16.92 7.85
C ASP A 38 -2.10 -15.57 8.37
N LYS A 39 -1.33 -14.51 8.12
CA LYS A 39 -1.70 -13.14 8.45
C LYS A 39 -1.56 -12.26 7.23
N GLN A 40 -2.69 -11.78 6.73
CA GLN A 40 -2.71 -10.83 5.64
C GLN A 40 -2.51 -9.41 6.16
N VAL A 41 -1.58 -8.67 5.54
CA VAL A 41 -1.34 -7.25 5.79
C VAL A 41 -1.77 -6.49 4.55
N PHE A 42 -2.54 -5.42 4.75
CA PHE A 42 -2.94 -4.52 3.68
C PHE A 42 -2.24 -3.19 3.86
N ASN A 43 -1.73 -2.63 2.77
CA ASN A 43 -1.14 -1.30 2.73
C ASN A 43 -1.98 -0.43 1.80
N GLU A 44 -2.25 0.79 2.24
CA GLU A 44 -2.93 1.78 1.43
C GLU A 44 -1.96 2.34 0.39
N TYR A 45 -2.40 2.44 -0.87
CA TYR A 45 -1.65 3.08 -1.94
C TYR A 45 -2.21 4.48 -2.18
N LEU A 46 -1.63 5.49 -1.54
CA LEU A 46 -1.95 6.90 -1.82
C LEU A 46 -1.11 7.37 -3.01
N SER A 47 -1.73 7.55 -4.18
CA SER A 47 -1.13 8.21 -5.34
C SER A 47 -1.13 9.74 -5.18
N ALA A 48 -0.77 10.24 -3.99
CA ALA A 48 -0.62 11.67 -3.75
C ALA A 48 0.76 12.10 -4.24
N TYR A 49 0.86 12.29 -5.57
CA TYR A 49 2.01 12.85 -6.29
C TYR A 49 3.33 12.12 -6.06
N GLU A 50 3.72 11.28 -7.02
CA GLU A 50 5.13 11.04 -7.27
C GLU A 50 5.78 12.40 -7.58
N LYS A 51 6.26 13.12 -6.56
CA LYS A 51 7.10 14.30 -6.78
C LYS A 51 8.35 13.77 -7.45
N LEU A 52 8.45 13.96 -8.76
CA LEU A 52 9.68 13.72 -9.51
C LEU A 52 10.82 14.36 -8.71
N PRO A 53 11.94 13.66 -8.46
CA PRO A 53 13.04 14.23 -7.70
C PRO A 53 13.44 15.53 -8.37
N GLU A 54 13.17 16.64 -7.70
CA GLU A 54 13.55 17.96 -8.14
C GLU A 54 15.07 18.01 -8.03
N VAL A 55 15.76 17.69 -9.14
CA VAL A 55 17.20 17.80 -9.23
C VAL A 55 17.54 19.26 -9.01
N ILE A 56 17.98 19.58 -7.79
CA ILE A 56 18.49 20.90 -7.45
C ILE A 56 19.74 21.10 -8.31
N GLN A 57 19.59 21.80 -9.43
CA GLN A 57 20.71 22.25 -10.22
C GLN A 57 21.38 23.37 -9.43
N VAL A 58 22.41 23.02 -8.67
CA VAL A 58 23.28 24.00 -8.01
C VAL A 58 23.83 24.91 -9.11
N PRO A 59 23.59 26.24 -9.06
CA PRO A 59 24.18 27.16 -10.02
C PRO A 59 25.70 27.02 -9.91
N LYS A 60 26.36 26.55 -10.97
CA LYS A 60 27.82 26.66 -11.10
C LYS A 60 28.14 28.13 -11.33
N ILE A 61 28.24 28.90 -10.25
CA ILE A 61 28.82 30.23 -10.31
C ILE A 61 30.31 30.00 -10.62
N PRO A 62 30.85 30.44 -11.77
CA PRO A 62 32.29 30.41 -11.96
C PRO A 62 32.87 31.34 -10.90
N ALA A 63 33.70 30.80 -10.01
CA ALA A 63 34.45 31.60 -9.06
C ALA A 63 35.15 32.71 -9.85
N SER A 64 34.72 33.97 -9.68
CA SER A 64 35.49 35.10 -10.15
C SER A 64 36.80 35.05 -9.39
N ILE A 65 37.86 34.78 -10.14
CA ILE A 65 39.22 34.97 -9.68
C ILE A 65 39.48 36.49 -9.83
N GLU A 66 39.72 37.18 -8.73
CA GLU A 66 40.51 38.41 -8.72
C GLU A 66 41.99 38.02 -8.56
#